data_AF-C7ZJY1-F1
#
_entry.id   AF-C7ZJY1-F1
#
_cell.length_a   1.000
_cell.length_b   1.000
_cell.length_c   1.000
_cell.angle_alpha   90.00
_cell.angle_beta   90.00
_cell.angle_gamma   90.00
#
_symmetry.space_group_name_H-M   'P 1'
#
loop_
_entity.id
_entity.type
_entity.pdbx_description
1 polymer ?
#
loop_
_entity_poly.entity_id
_entity_poly.type
_entity_poly.pdbx_seq_one_letter_code
_entity_poly.pdbx_strand_id
1 'polypeptide(L)'
;MDEGINFSVDRHPRLNECRGSAASVRPDLLVYKADEPAAAPSALNSMSRNARSLFTESMNWMDDYYDPETGYLFDFSATTALNHDTRSSVWYALGLLARNKGDDGTEAEKIITNVIHAQYEEPKDEWYATYQKEPEEPYVGSPHYPAKIYNSWDPNWRGFVGTTLIMAMEEYSAIISKSTQKLILQSLYNTTKGDEYRFGNTDNTKDNLYPAYSNPSIMRAFVSGWTGRRLHEQNMTISGEKYAKDIINLFNRANTLSEFNSGTYTGVSLFGLLLWSKYLPEDSVMTKEAPSMIQHTWEAIGQLWHPGMKNIAGPWDRSYGRTRPSLARQPQIMSHMGDYAWGPLFAILADHHKRLIPNKVLSGLSSFSGEHTFQASAYYPPFDKVPRNITTWLSDKLTIGAESFDEIAIGGPSQNQEAFNPAVVQWDTGGEISFISLYPTETALQTKVGPGQLTLSYPNGHSGSIFSLLVGTFKSKRTISGWEDVVGLKVVVSGNVNMTHDLSFGGHYGGSDSPIRDFEFWNFTYSMPTGFVGTPTLTVDLEIS
;
A
#
# COMPACT_ATOMS: atom_id res chain seq x y z
N MET A 1 38.99 37.78 18.37
CA MET A 1 38.57 36.64 19.21
C MET A 1 38.41 35.49 18.22
N ASP A 2 39.49 34.97 17.64
CA ASP A 2 40.53 34.10 18.25
C ASP A 2 39.84 33.05 19.14
N GLU A 3 39.90 31.74 18.89
CA GLU A 3 41.02 30.84 18.53
C GLU A 3 40.48 29.69 17.62
N GLY A 4 41.17 28.98 16.73
CA GLY A 4 42.60 28.73 16.52
C GLY A 4 43.04 27.41 17.19
N ILE A 5 43.13 26.28 16.46
CA ILE A 5 44.17 25.24 16.61
C ILE A 5 44.20 24.33 15.36
N ASN A 6 45.39 24.25 14.78
CA ASN A 6 45.84 23.46 13.64
C ASN A 6 46.53 22.18 14.13
N PHE A 7 46.54 21.10 13.34
CA PHE A 7 47.61 20.09 13.42
C PHE A 7 48.16 19.68 12.06
N SER A 8 49.49 19.60 12.05
CA SER A 8 50.41 19.49 10.93
C SER A 8 50.66 18.04 10.47
N VAL A 9 51.03 17.95 9.20
CA VAL A 9 51.64 16.83 8.47
C VAL A 9 53.09 16.60 8.94
N ASP A 10 53.57 15.34 8.94
CA ASP A 10 54.96 15.06 8.51
C ASP A 10 55.24 13.60 8.10
N ARG A 11 56.25 13.43 7.24
CA ARG A 11 56.62 12.23 6.44
C ARG A 11 57.71 11.34 7.09
N HIS A 12 57.67 10.03 6.78
CA HIS A 12 58.74 9.00 6.50
C HIS A 12 60.15 9.07 7.15
N PRO A 13 60.86 7.92 7.41
CA PRO A 13 61.27 6.96 6.36
C PRO A 13 61.57 5.46 6.72
N ARG A 14 61.69 4.66 5.63
CA ARG A 14 62.38 3.37 5.31
C ARG A 14 63.14 2.58 6.39
N LEU A 15 63.07 1.24 6.29
CA LEU A 15 64.14 0.29 6.69
C LEU A 15 64.26 -0.93 5.74
N ASN A 16 65.48 -1.46 5.68
CA ASN A 16 66.10 -2.36 4.71
C ASN A 16 65.85 -3.88 4.89
N GLU A 17 66.25 -4.60 3.84
CA GLU A 17 66.45 -6.04 3.61
C GLU A 17 67.06 -6.89 4.76
N CYS A 18 66.74 -8.19 4.79
CA CYS A 18 67.74 -9.28 4.91
C CYS A 18 67.16 -10.69 4.65
N ARG A 19 67.93 -11.52 3.93
CA ARG A 19 67.70 -12.95 3.62
C ARG A 19 68.05 -13.86 4.81
N GLY A 20 67.43 -15.04 4.89
CA GLY A 20 67.94 -16.16 5.68
C GLY A 20 67.09 -17.43 5.58
N SER A 21 67.64 -18.50 5.00
CA SER A 21 67.05 -19.83 4.91
C SER A 21 67.21 -20.64 6.19
N ALA A 22 66.21 -21.46 6.56
CA ALA A 22 66.44 -22.76 7.20
C ALA A 22 65.18 -23.64 7.07
N ALA A 23 65.39 -24.86 6.58
CA ALA A 23 64.38 -25.90 6.42
C ALA A 23 63.92 -26.47 7.77
N SER A 24 62.62 -26.78 7.89
CA SER A 24 62.05 -27.64 8.92
C SER A 24 60.85 -28.36 8.33
N VAL A 25 61.02 -29.65 8.09
CA VAL A 25 60.01 -30.58 7.57
C VAL A 25 58.96 -30.81 8.67
N ARG A 26 57.70 -30.50 8.38
CA ARG A 26 56.53 -30.93 9.17
C ARG A 26 55.68 -31.89 8.32
N PRO A 27 55.14 -32.97 8.90
CA PRO A 27 54.34 -33.94 8.16
C PRO A 27 52.98 -33.32 7.78
N ASP A 28 52.62 -33.53 6.52
CA ASP A 28 51.37 -33.07 5.91
C ASP A 28 50.15 -33.60 6.67
N LEU A 29 49.45 -32.70 7.37
CA LEU A 29 48.02 -32.88 7.63
C LEU A 29 47.29 -32.55 6.34
N LEU A 30 46.86 -33.58 5.61
CA LEU A 30 45.80 -33.48 4.61
C LEU A 30 44.51 -33.09 5.33
N VAL A 31 44.31 -31.78 5.52
CA VAL A 31 43.00 -31.22 5.80
C VAL A 31 42.19 -31.40 4.52
N TYR A 32 41.25 -32.34 4.55
CA TYR A 32 40.14 -32.34 3.60
C TYR A 32 39.46 -30.97 3.73
N LYS A 33 39.69 -30.07 2.76
CA LYS A 33 38.75 -28.98 2.51
C LYS A 33 37.44 -29.66 2.17
N ALA A 34 36.48 -29.59 3.08
CA ALA A 34 35.10 -29.75 2.69
C ALA A 34 34.86 -28.71 1.59
N ASP A 35 34.42 -29.16 0.42
CA ASP A 35 33.92 -28.25 -0.60
C ASP A 35 32.83 -27.40 0.06
N GLU A 36 33.09 -26.09 0.18
CA GLU A 36 32.04 -25.15 0.54
C GLU A 36 30.91 -25.34 -0.49
N PRO A 37 29.65 -25.52 -0.05
CA PRO A 37 28.55 -25.60 -0.99
C PRO A 37 28.57 -24.33 -1.83
N ALA A 38 28.58 -24.50 -3.16
CA ALA A 38 28.56 -23.37 -4.08
C ALA A 38 27.43 -22.42 -3.68
N ALA A 39 27.77 -21.15 -3.45
CA ALA A 39 26.79 -20.13 -3.06
C ALA A 39 25.62 -20.14 -4.06
N ALA A 40 24.38 -20.17 -3.54
CA ALA A 40 23.19 -20.17 -4.38
C ALA A 40 23.23 -18.98 -5.36
N PRO A 41 22.88 -19.17 -6.65
CA PRO A 41 22.98 -18.09 -7.62
C PRO A 41 21.95 -16.99 -7.33
N SER A 42 22.32 -15.74 -7.58
CA SER A 42 21.42 -14.57 -7.47
C SER A 42 20.18 -14.72 -8.36
N ALA A 43 18.99 -14.41 -7.81
CA ALA A 43 17.71 -14.47 -8.52
C ALA A 43 17.61 -13.38 -9.61
N LEU A 44 18.38 -12.29 -9.48
CA LEU A 44 18.41 -11.15 -10.41
C LEU A 44 18.56 -11.58 -11.88
N ASN A 45 19.41 -12.57 -12.14
CA ASN A 45 19.72 -13.03 -13.49
C ASN A 45 18.51 -13.66 -14.20
N SER A 46 17.55 -14.20 -13.44
CA SER A 46 16.33 -14.81 -13.96
C SER A 46 15.19 -13.81 -14.19
N MET A 47 15.22 -12.66 -13.52
CA MET A 47 14.15 -11.66 -13.62
C MET A 47 14.08 -10.98 -14.99
N SER A 48 12.86 -10.68 -15.44
CA SER A 48 12.64 -9.81 -16.61
C SER A 48 13.26 -8.42 -16.41
N ARG A 49 13.53 -7.69 -17.51
CA ARG A 49 14.17 -6.36 -17.46
C ARG A 49 13.48 -5.39 -16.51
N ASN A 50 12.15 -5.28 -16.58
CA ASN A 50 11.40 -4.32 -15.78
C ASN A 50 11.36 -4.74 -14.30
N ALA A 51 11.20 -6.04 -14.03
CA ALA A 51 11.26 -6.58 -12.67
C ALA A 51 12.65 -6.34 -12.04
N ARG A 52 13.72 -6.58 -12.81
CA ARG A 52 15.10 -6.31 -12.39
C ARG A 52 15.33 -4.82 -12.11
N SER A 53 14.82 -3.92 -12.96
CA SER A 53 14.93 -2.47 -12.74
C SER A 53 14.27 -2.06 -11.42
N LEU A 54 13.01 -2.46 -11.23
CA LEU A 54 12.26 -2.18 -10.00
C LEU A 54 12.99 -2.73 -8.76
N PHE A 55 13.44 -3.98 -8.83
CA PHE A 55 14.21 -4.60 -7.76
C PHE A 55 15.48 -3.81 -7.45
N THR A 56 16.32 -3.55 -8.45
CA THR A 56 17.61 -2.90 -8.26
C THR A 56 17.47 -1.47 -7.75
N GLU A 57 16.53 -0.70 -8.31
CA GLU A 57 16.32 0.69 -7.88
C GLU A 57 15.76 0.76 -6.44
N SER A 58 14.85 -0.13 -6.07
CA SER A 58 14.31 -0.20 -4.71
C SER A 58 15.35 -0.69 -3.70
N MET A 59 16.13 -1.73 -4.03
CA MET A 59 17.20 -2.24 -3.17
C MET A 59 18.31 -1.21 -2.97
N ASN A 60 18.77 -0.54 -4.04
CA ASN A 60 19.79 0.50 -3.91
C ASN A 60 19.32 1.65 -3.01
N TRP A 61 18.03 2.00 -3.06
CA TRP A 61 17.47 3.02 -2.18
C TRP A 61 17.40 2.55 -0.72
N MET A 62 16.97 1.31 -0.46
CA MET A 62 16.95 0.75 0.90
C MET A 62 18.35 0.53 1.48
N ASP A 63 19.36 0.24 0.65
CA ASP A 63 20.76 0.12 1.07
C ASP A 63 21.24 1.42 1.78
N ASP A 64 20.75 2.60 1.37
CA ASP A 64 21.08 3.90 2.01
C ASP A 64 20.47 4.06 3.42
N TYR A 65 19.46 3.25 3.77
CA TYR A 65 18.78 3.27 5.06
C TYR A 65 19.17 2.09 5.95
N TYR A 66 19.96 1.14 5.46
CA TYR A 66 20.30 -0.04 6.24
C TYR A 66 21.33 0.27 7.33
N ASP A 67 20.98 -0.05 8.57
CA ASP A 67 21.89 -0.07 9.69
C ASP A 67 22.40 -1.51 9.94
N PRO A 68 23.63 -1.83 9.51
CA PRO A 68 24.21 -3.14 9.75
C PRO A 68 24.57 -3.38 11.22
N GLU A 69 24.63 -2.36 12.09
CA GLU A 69 24.91 -2.55 13.52
C GLU A 69 23.71 -3.20 14.21
N THR A 70 22.52 -2.62 14.04
CA THR A 70 21.27 -3.13 14.63
C THR A 70 20.61 -4.21 13.79
N GLY A 71 20.82 -4.23 12.47
CA GLY A 71 20.17 -5.17 11.56
C GLY A 71 18.72 -4.77 11.27
N TYR A 72 18.51 -3.49 10.97
CA TYR A 72 17.23 -2.90 10.57
C TYR A 72 17.45 -1.79 9.54
N LEU A 73 16.39 -1.43 8.81
CA LEU A 73 16.33 -0.17 8.08
C LEU A 73 15.94 0.96 9.04
N PHE A 74 16.57 2.11 8.92
CA PHE A 74 16.04 3.36 9.45
C PHE A 74 14.69 3.67 8.83
N ASP A 75 13.81 4.32 9.58
CA ASP A 75 12.53 4.81 9.09
C ASP A 75 12.74 5.75 7.90
N PHE A 76 11.94 5.56 6.86
CA PHE A 76 12.08 6.33 5.62
C PHE A 76 11.60 7.77 5.76
N SER A 77 10.78 8.08 6.77
CA SER A 77 10.23 9.42 6.95
C SER A 77 11.30 10.37 7.45
N ALA A 78 11.21 11.62 7.02
CA ALA A 78 12.02 12.70 7.59
C ALA A 78 11.51 13.15 8.98
N THR A 79 10.61 12.39 9.62
CA THR A 79 9.89 12.80 10.84
C THR A 79 10.36 12.11 12.11
N THR A 80 11.14 11.03 12.00
CA THR A 80 11.70 10.28 13.12
C THR A 80 13.22 10.18 12.95
N ALA A 81 13.97 10.83 13.85
CA ALA A 81 15.42 10.86 13.73
C ALA A 81 16.04 9.57 14.28
N LEU A 82 16.62 8.75 13.37
CA LEU A 82 17.39 7.54 13.70
C LEU A 82 16.60 6.41 14.37
N ASN A 83 15.27 6.39 14.24
CA ASN A 83 14.46 5.23 14.59
C ASN A 83 14.42 4.23 13.43
N HIS A 84 14.14 2.97 13.72
CA HIS A 84 14.10 1.90 12.72
C HIS A 84 12.67 1.49 12.37
N ASP A 85 12.47 0.92 11.17
CA ASP A 85 11.17 0.37 10.74
C ASP A 85 11.25 -1.15 10.59
N THR A 86 10.49 -1.87 11.42
CA THR A 86 10.50 -3.34 11.43
C THR A 86 9.90 -3.94 10.16
N ARG A 87 8.79 -3.39 9.65
CA ARG A 87 8.07 -4.00 8.51
C ARG A 87 8.90 -3.97 7.22
N SER A 88 9.46 -2.81 6.88
CA SER A 88 10.26 -2.65 5.67
C SER A 88 11.59 -3.36 5.78
N SER A 89 12.14 -3.52 7.00
CA SER A 89 13.31 -4.36 7.24
C SER A 89 13.10 -5.80 6.79
N VAL A 90 11.93 -6.40 7.04
CA VAL A 90 11.63 -7.77 6.56
C VAL A 90 11.53 -7.83 5.04
N TRP A 91 10.96 -6.80 4.40
CA TRP A 91 10.92 -6.71 2.94
C TRP A 91 12.32 -6.60 2.33
N TYR A 92 13.18 -5.81 2.96
CA TYR A 92 14.58 -5.69 2.60
C TYR A 92 15.34 -7.01 2.79
N ALA A 93 15.12 -7.73 3.88
CA ALA A 93 15.71 -9.06 4.10
C ALA A 93 15.35 -10.06 2.98
N LEU A 94 14.11 -10.06 2.49
CA LEU A 94 13.74 -10.85 1.31
C LEU A 94 14.50 -10.39 0.05
N GLY A 95 14.67 -9.09 -0.11
CA GLY A 95 15.48 -8.50 -1.18
C GLY A 95 16.96 -8.92 -1.10
N LEU A 96 17.56 -8.91 0.09
CA LEU A 96 18.91 -9.42 0.34
C LEU A 96 19.03 -10.89 -0.06
N LEU A 97 18.09 -11.75 0.36
CA LEU A 97 18.08 -13.17 -0.04
C LEU A 97 17.99 -13.36 -1.56
N ALA A 98 17.20 -12.53 -2.24
CA ALA A 98 17.07 -12.57 -3.70
C ALA A 98 18.32 -12.06 -4.42
N ARG A 99 18.96 -11.01 -3.89
CA ARG A 99 20.20 -10.41 -4.42
C ARG A 99 21.38 -11.36 -4.22
N ASN A 100 21.48 -11.97 -3.04
CA ASN A 100 22.45 -12.96 -2.60
C ASN A 100 23.90 -12.62 -2.99
N LYS A 101 24.35 -11.42 -2.66
CA LYS A 101 25.71 -10.94 -2.93
C LYS A 101 26.45 -10.69 -1.61
N GLY A 102 27.69 -11.20 -1.50
CA GLY A 102 28.52 -10.92 -0.33
C GLY A 102 27.91 -11.48 0.95
N ASP A 103 27.66 -10.61 1.92
CA ASP A 103 27.06 -10.89 3.23
C ASP A 103 25.53 -10.78 3.26
N ASP A 104 24.87 -10.50 2.13
CA ASP A 104 23.41 -10.35 2.03
C ASP A 104 22.64 -11.48 2.76
N GLY A 105 23.07 -12.74 2.62
CA GLY A 105 22.41 -13.88 3.28
C GLY A 105 22.52 -13.84 4.81
N THR A 106 23.68 -13.46 5.34
CA THR A 106 23.92 -13.31 6.78
C THR A 106 23.13 -12.14 7.35
N GLU A 107 23.14 -11.00 6.66
CA GLU A 107 22.40 -9.81 7.07
C GLU A 107 20.87 -10.03 7.00
N ALA A 108 20.39 -10.76 5.99
CA ALA A 108 18.99 -11.16 5.92
C ALA A 108 18.59 -12.04 7.11
N GLU A 109 19.40 -13.03 7.47
CA GLU A 109 19.13 -13.87 8.66
C GLU A 109 19.16 -13.07 9.95
N LYS A 110 20.07 -12.09 10.08
CA LYS A 110 20.12 -11.18 11.21
C LYS A 110 18.81 -10.40 11.36
N ILE A 111 18.36 -9.74 10.29
CA ILE A 111 17.10 -8.98 10.27
C ILE A 111 15.92 -9.89 10.64
N ILE A 112 15.79 -11.04 9.96
CA ILE A 112 14.67 -11.98 10.19
C ILE A 112 14.64 -12.43 11.67
N THR A 113 15.80 -12.78 12.22
CA THR A 113 15.89 -13.24 13.62
C THR A 113 15.53 -12.13 14.59
N ASN A 114 16.03 -10.91 14.38
CA ASN A 114 15.73 -9.76 15.21
C ASN A 114 14.22 -9.45 15.22
N VAL A 115 13.60 -9.40 14.04
CA VAL A 115 12.16 -9.12 13.91
C VAL A 115 11.32 -10.21 14.59
N ILE A 116 11.68 -11.48 14.44
CA ILE A 116 10.96 -12.58 15.10
C ILE A 116 11.10 -12.51 16.62
N HIS A 117 12.28 -12.17 17.15
CA HIS A 117 12.47 -11.97 18.59
C HIS A 117 11.69 -10.77 19.15
N ALA A 118 11.36 -9.79 18.29
CA ALA A 118 10.49 -8.66 18.61
C ALA A 118 8.98 -8.97 18.44
N GLN A 119 8.60 -10.22 18.19
CA GLN A 119 7.20 -10.63 18.16
C GLN A 119 6.63 -10.67 19.58
N TYR A 120 5.43 -10.13 19.77
CA TYR A 120 4.76 -10.11 21.08
C TYR A 120 4.31 -11.51 21.50
N GLU A 121 4.70 -11.95 22.70
CA GLU A 121 4.49 -13.35 23.14
C GLU A 121 3.36 -13.55 24.16
N GLU A 122 2.82 -12.49 24.76
CA GLU A 122 1.82 -12.56 25.84
C GLU A 122 0.39 -12.84 25.32
N PRO A 123 -0.19 -14.04 25.50
CA PRO A 123 -1.46 -14.40 24.87
C PRO A 123 -2.69 -13.67 25.44
N LYS A 124 -2.56 -12.98 26.57
CA LYS A 124 -3.62 -12.17 27.17
C LYS A 124 -3.81 -10.82 26.46
N ASP A 125 -2.80 -10.38 25.71
CA ASP A 125 -2.75 -9.06 25.11
C ASP A 125 -3.44 -9.06 23.74
N GLU A 126 -4.18 -7.99 23.40
CA GLU A 126 -4.85 -7.87 22.08
C GLU A 126 -3.85 -7.89 20.91
N TRP A 127 -2.61 -7.47 21.16
CA TRP A 127 -1.50 -7.44 20.20
C TRP A 127 -0.68 -8.74 20.17
N TYR A 128 -1.11 -9.81 20.84
CA TYR A 128 -0.42 -11.11 20.82
C TYR A 128 0.00 -11.53 19.41
N ALA A 129 1.26 -11.93 19.25
CA ALA A 129 1.88 -12.37 18.01
C ALA A 129 1.89 -11.37 16.85
N THR A 130 1.56 -10.09 17.08
CA THR A 130 2.03 -9.03 16.18
C THR A 130 3.50 -8.71 16.45
N TYR A 131 4.09 -7.81 15.66
CA TYR A 131 5.50 -7.43 15.77
C TYR A 131 5.60 -6.00 16.30
N GLN A 132 6.69 -5.68 16.99
CA GLN A 132 7.00 -4.30 17.32
C GLN A 132 7.07 -3.45 16.05
N LYS A 133 6.62 -2.19 16.10
CA LYS A 133 6.70 -1.30 14.93
C LYS A 133 8.13 -0.82 14.68
N GLU A 134 8.82 -0.52 15.76
CA GLU A 134 10.24 -0.22 15.80
C GLU A 134 10.90 -0.98 16.97
N PRO A 135 12.16 -1.42 16.85
CA PRO A 135 12.87 -2.09 17.94
C PRO A 135 13.08 -1.18 19.17
N GLU A 136 12.98 0.13 19.02
CA GLU A 136 13.10 1.12 20.09
C GLU A 136 11.84 1.26 20.96
N GLU A 137 10.69 0.73 20.54
CA GLU A 137 9.42 1.05 21.20
C GLU A 137 9.27 0.43 22.60
N PRO A 138 8.65 1.15 23.56
CA PRO A 138 8.28 0.55 24.84
C PRO A 138 7.26 -0.57 24.66
N TYR A 139 7.13 -1.45 25.66
CA TYR A 139 6.10 -2.49 25.63
C TYR A 139 4.68 -1.88 25.60
N VAL A 140 3.88 -2.29 24.62
CA VAL A 140 2.49 -1.87 24.42
C VAL A 140 1.62 -2.18 25.64
N GLY A 141 0.73 -1.26 26.00
CA GLY A 141 -0.16 -1.41 27.14
C GLY A 141 0.48 -1.08 28.50
N SER A 142 1.75 -0.69 28.52
CA SER A 142 2.36 -0.13 29.73
C SER A 142 1.71 1.22 30.11
N PRO A 143 1.81 1.67 31.38
CA PRO A 143 1.16 2.92 31.83
C PRO A 143 1.53 4.17 31.04
N HIS A 144 2.69 4.17 30.38
CA HIS A 144 3.22 5.30 29.61
C HIS A 144 3.26 5.03 28.10
N TYR A 145 2.85 3.84 27.65
CA TYR A 145 2.73 3.49 26.24
C TYR A 145 1.41 2.70 26.02
N PRO A 146 0.26 3.39 26.16
CA PRO A 146 -1.04 2.73 26.14
C PRO A 146 -1.33 2.07 24.79
N ALA A 147 -2.08 0.98 24.83
CA ALA A 147 -2.49 0.27 23.62
C ALA A 147 -3.49 1.11 22.80
N LYS A 148 -3.15 1.38 21.56
CA LYS A 148 -3.99 2.08 20.58
C LYS A 148 -3.75 1.42 19.22
N ILE A 149 -4.75 0.67 18.77
CA ILE A 149 -4.72 -0.06 17.50
C ILE A 149 -4.43 0.92 16.34
N TYR A 150 -3.62 0.48 15.38
CA TYR A 150 -3.08 1.27 14.26
C TYR A 150 -2.12 2.41 14.65
N ASN A 151 -1.81 2.55 15.95
CA ASN A 151 -0.86 3.54 16.44
C ASN A 151 0.29 2.87 17.19
N SER A 152 0.12 2.49 18.46
CA SER A 152 1.17 1.83 19.25
C SER A 152 1.34 0.36 18.90
N TRP A 153 0.37 -0.23 18.19
CA TRP A 153 0.49 -1.56 17.58
C TRP A 153 -0.40 -1.63 16.34
N ASP A 154 -0.09 -2.53 15.41
CA ASP A 154 -0.91 -2.75 14.21
C ASP A 154 -1.08 -4.26 13.96
N PRO A 155 -2.30 -4.82 14.02
CA PRO A 155 -2.52 -6.23 13.77
C PRO A 155 -2.31 -6.65 12.32
N ASN A 156 -2.31 -5.71 11.36
CA ASN A 156 -2.08 -6.04 9.94
C ASN A 156 -0.64 -6.49 9.69
N TRP A 157 0.30 -6.14 10.58
CA TRP A 157 1.70 -6.52 10.46
C TRP A 157 1.93 -8.02 10.53
N ARG A 158 1.02 -8.76 11.18
CA ARG A 158 0.94 -10.23 11.10
C ARG A 158 0.93 -10.72 9.64
N GLY A 159 0.09 -10.11 8.81
CA GLY A 159 0.00 -10.43 7.39
C GLY A 159 1.21 -9.96 6.59
N PHE A 160 1.65 -8.71 6.77
CA PHE A 160 2.77 -8.14 6.01
C PHE A 160 4.10 -8.87 6.27
N VAL A 161 4.43 -9.12 7.54
CA VAL A 161 5.65 -9.85 7.92
C VAL A 161 5.49 -11.33 7.58
N GLY A 162 4.36 -11.95 7.94
CA GLY A 162 4.13 -13.38 7.73
C GLY A 162 4.19 -13.80 6.25
N THR A 163 3.55 -13.04 5.36
CA THR A 163 3.61 -13.29 3.91
C THR A 163 5.04 -13.21 3.36
N THR A 164 5.82 -12.23 3.83
CA THR A 164 7.21 -12.05 3.41
C THR A 164 8.12 -13.18 3.91
N LEU A 165 7.93 -13.63 5.16
CA LEU A 165 8.65 -14.79 5.70
C LEU A 165 8.30 -16.08 4.95
N ILE A 166 7.04 -16.25 4.53
CA ILE A 166 6.64 -17.37 3.66
C ILE A 166 7.36 -17.30 2.31
N MET A 167 7.42 -16.12 1.67
CA MET A 167 8.19 -15.95 0.44
C MET A 167 9.67 -16.30 0.63
N ALA A 168 10.28 -15.90 1.73
CA ALA A 168 11.67 -16.25 2.05
C ALA A 168 11.86 -17.77 2.16
N MET A 169 10.90 -18.48 2.76
CA MET A 169 10.91 -19.95 2.87
C MET A 169 10.67 -20.66 1.54
N GLU A 170 9.77 -20.15 0.71
CA GLU A 170 9.42 -20.76 -0.59
C GLU A 170 10.50 -20.51 -1.66
N GLU A 171 11.08 -19.31 -1.69
CA GLU A 171 12.03 -18.92 -2.74
C GLU A 171 13.50 -19.17 -2.34
N TYR A 172 13.84 -19.02 -1.05
CA TYR A 172 15.24 -18.88 -0.62
C TYR A 172 15.63 -19.72 0.61
N SER A 173 14.85 -20.76 0.96
CA SER A 173 15.17 -21.62 2.11
C SER A 173 16.50 -22.37 2.02
N ALA A 174 17.13 -22.45 0.84
CA ALA A 174 18.47 -23.00 0.69
C ALA A 174 19.57 -22.07 1.22
N ILE A 175 19.31 -20.76 1.30
CA ILE A 175 20.24 -19.74 1.82
C ILE A 175 20.08 -19.60 3.33
N ILE A 176 18.85 -19.72 3.84
CA ILE A 176 18.49 -19.53 5.25
C ILE A 176 18.92 -20.75 6.08
N SER A 177 19.59 -20.56 7.21
CA SER A 177 19.97 -21.62 8.13
C SER A 177 18.76 -22.41 8.67
N LYS A 178 18.98 -23.67 9.04
CA LYS A 178 17.90 -24.54 9.56
C LYS A 178 17.32 -24.04 10.89
N SER A 179 18.12 -23.38 11.72
CA SER A 179 17.67 -22.72 12.94
C SER A 179 16.71 -21.57 12.63
N THR A 180 17.08 -20.69 11.70
CA THR A 180 16.25 -19.55 11.30
C THR A 180 14.97 -20.01 10.61
N GLN A 181 15.04 -21.05 9.76
CA GLN A 181 13.83 -21.68 9.20
C GLN A 181 12.86 -22.17 10.29
N LYS A 182 13.37 -22.76 11.38
CA LYS A 182 12.52 -23.20 12.50
C LYS A 182 11.91 -22.02 13.25
N LEU A 183 12.67 -20.93 13.45
CA LEU A 183 12.17 -19.69 14.05
C LEU A 183 11.05 -19.08 13.21
N ILE A 184 11.23 -19.01 11.88
CA ILE A 184 10.20 -18.53 10.96
C ILE A 184 8.91 -19.34 11.13
N LEU A 185 9.00 -20.68 11.11
CA LEU A 185 7.83 -21.54 11.27
C LEU A 185 7.12 -21.35 12.61
N GLN A 186 7.86 -21.16 13.71
CA GLN A 186 7.28 -20.86 15.01
C GLN A 186 6.59 -19.49 15.03
N SER A 187 7.22 -18.47 14.43
CA SER A 187 6.64 -17.13 14.33
C SER A 187 5.35 -17.16 13.52
N LEU A 188 5.31 -17.86 12.38
CA LEU A 188 4.12 -18.01 11.55
C LEU A 188 2.97 -18.77 12.25
N TYR A 189 3.31 -19.77 13.07
CA TYR A 189 2.33 -20.43 13.94
C TYR A 189 1.71 -19.41 14.92
N ASN A 190 2.55 -18.64 15.61
CA ASN A 190 2.10 -17.59 16.54
C ASN A 190 1.25 -16.55 15.81
N THR A 191 1.69 -16.08 14.64
CA THR A 191 0.96 -15.13 13.78
C THR A 191 -0.43 -15.65 13.44
N THR A 192 -0.53 -16.92 13.04
CA THR A 192 -1.82 -17.56 12.75
C THR A 192 -2.71 -17.63 13.99
N LYS A 193 -2.13 -17.88 15.17
CA LYS A 193 -2.86 -17.82 16.46
C LYS A 193 -3.29 -16.40 16.85
N GLY A 194 -2.42 -15.41 16.69
CA GLY A 194 -2.75 -14.01 16.93
C GLY A 194 -3.85 -13.49 16.00
N ASP A 195 -3.94 -13.99 14.77
CA ASP A 195 -5.04 -13.66 13.86
C ASP A 195 -6.41 -14.21 14.34
N GLU A 196 -6.46 -15.19 15.24
CA GLU A 196 -7.72 -15.61 15.89
C GLU A 196 -8.31 -14.49 16.78
N TYR A 197 -7.50 -13.50 17.17
CA TYR A 197 -7.90 -12.35 18.00
C TYR A 197 -8.47 -11.22 17.14
N ARG A 198 -8.43 -11.35 15.81
CA ARG A 198 -9.00 -10.38 14.88
C ARG A 198 -10.45 -10.73 14.59
N PHE A 199 -11.35 -10.08 15.33
CA PHE A 199 -12.78 -10.39 15.39
C PHE A 199 -13.68 -9.46 14.57
N GLY A 200 -13.15 -8.35 14.03
CA GLY A 200 -13.93 -7.37 13.28
C GLY A 200 -14.94 -6.59 14.14
N ASN A 201 -14.81 -5.27 14.14
CA ASN A 201 -15.66 -4.34 14.85
C ASN A 201 -15.93 -3.07 14.01
N THR A 202 -17.04 -2.40 14.30
CA THR A 202 -17.40 -1.11 13.69
C THR A 202 -16.91 0.09 14.51
N ASP A 203 -16.41 -0.12 15.73
CA ASP A 203 -15.68 0.86 16.53
C ASP A 203 -14.25 1.02 15.99
N ASN A 204 -13.87 2.23 15.59
CA ASN A 204 -12.54 2.54 15.04
C ASN A 204 -11.40 2.47 16.07
N THR A 205 -11.71 2.25 17.35
CA THR A 205 -10.73 2.00 18.40
C THR A 205 -10.44 0.51 18.61
N LYS A 206 -11.11 -0.38 17.85
CA LYS A 206 -11.01 -1.83 17.93
C LYS A 206 -10.62 -2.44 16.58
N ASP A 207 -10.28 -3.74 16.58
CA ASP A 207 -9.96 -4.47 15.36
C ASP A 207 -11.16 -4.47 14.41
N ASN A 208 -10.92 -4.23 13.12
CA ASN A 208 -11.95 -4.14 12.08
C ASN A 208 -11.73 -5.19 10.96
N LEU A 209 -11.07 -6.32 11.26
CA LEU A 209 -10.82 -7.33 10.24
C LEU A 209 -12.06 -8.16 9.89
N TYR A 210 -12.73 -7.73 8.83
CA TYR A 210 -13.76 -8.49 8.15
C TYR A 210 -13.23 -9.08 6.84
N PRO A 211 -13.84 -10.14 6.28
CA PRO A 211 -13.50 -10.63 4.93
C PRO A 211 -13.52 -9.54 3.86
N ALA A 212 -14.32 -8.49 4.07
CA ALA A 212 -14.39 -7.29 3.24
C ALA A 212 -13.15 -6.38 3.29
N TYR A 213 -12.28 -6.52 4.28
CA TYR A 213 -11.08 -5.70 4.41
C TYR A 213 -9.97 -6.11 3.44
N SER A 214 -10.30 -6.47 2.20
CA SER A 214 -9.40 -6.80 1.09
C SER A 214 -8.00 -7.34 1.49
N ASN A 215 -6.97 -6.50 1.56
CA ASN A 215 -5.58 -6.89 1.69
C ASN A 215 -5.23 -7.62 2.99
N PRO A 216 -5.51 -7.16 4.24
CA PRO A 216 -5.11 -7.93 5.41
C PRO A 216 -5.94 -9.22 5.52
N SER A 217 -7.16 -9.23 5.00
CA SER A 217 -8.01 -10.42 4.96
C SER A 217 -7.49 -11.49 3.99
N ILE A 218 -7.06 -11.09 2.79
CA ILE A 218 -6.43 -11.98 1.82
C ILE A 218 -5.11 -12.53 2.38
N MET A 219 -4.28 -11.68 3.00
CA MET A 219 -3.02 -12.12 3.61
C MET A 219 -3.25 -13.05 4.81
N ARG A 220 -4.25 -12.79 5.68
CA ARG A 220 -4.63 -13.68 6.79
C ARG A 220 -4.96 -15.09 6.30
N ALA A 221 -5.83 -15.19 5.29
CA ALA A 221 -6.22 -16.49 4.74
C ALA A 221 -5.01 -17.24 4.18
N PHE A 222 -4.12 -16.54 3.48
CA PHE A 222 -2.88 -17.11 2.95
C PHE A 222 -1.97 -17.65 4.06
N VAL A 223 -1.62 -16.80 5.03
CA VAL A 223 -0.70 -17.15 6.12
C VAL A 223 -1.25 -18.33 6.91
N SER A 224 -2.52 -18.31 7.27
CA SER A 224 -3.17 -19.40 8.00
C SER A 224 -3.21 -20.71 7.20
N GLY A 225 -3.62 -20.65 5.93
CA GLY A 225 -3.74 -21.81 5.06
C GLY A 225 -2.39 -22.44 4.67
N TRP A 226 -1.36 -21.62 4.48
CA TRP A 226 0.00 -22.09 4.20
C TRP A 226 0.65 -22.68 5.46
N THR A 227 0.56 -21.97 6.58
CA THR A 227 1.17 -22.39 7.86
C THR A 227 0.56 -23.70 8.35
N GLY A 228 -0.77 -23.81 8.29
CA GLY A 228 -1.48 -25.02 8.66
C GLY A 228 -1.01 -26.25 7.88
N ARG A 229 -0.81 -26.10 6.56
CA ARG A 229 -0.30 -27.20 5.73
C ARG A 229 1.14 -27.53 6.04
N ARG A 230 1.99 -26.51 6.14
CA ARG A 230 3.43 -26.67 6.38
C ARG A 230 3.73 -27.34 7.72
N LEU A 231 2.91 -27.11 8.73
CA LEU A 231 3.03 -27.69 10.07
C LEU A 231 2.13 -28.90 10.32
N HIS A 232 1.34 -29.32 9.34
CA HIS A 232 0.31 -30.36 9.48
C HIS A 232 -0.76 -30.04 10.55
N GLU A 233 -1.03 -28.76 10.79
CA GLU A 233 -2.08 -28.24 11.68
C GLU A 233 -3.41 -28.12 10.92
N GLN A 234 -4.27 -29.12 11.06
CA GLN A 234 -5.53 -29.22 10.33
C GLN A 234 -6.49 -28.06 10.62
N ASN A 235 -6.56 -27.61 11.87
CA ASN A 235 -7.45 -26.52 12.26
C ASN A 235 -7.06 -25.19 11.60
N MET A 236 -5.76 -24.89 11.53
CA MET A 236 -5.25 -23.70 10.83
C MET A 236 -5.55 -23.80 9.33
N THR A 237 -5.31 -24.97 8.73
CA THR A 237 -5.62 -25.22 7.32
C THR A 237 -7.10 -24.95 7.02
N ILE A 238 -8.01 -25.55 7.80
CA ILE A 238 -9.46 -25.38 7.64
C ILE A 238 -9.88 -23.92 7.85
N SER A 239 -9.30 -23.26 8.85
CA SER A 239 -9.59 -21.85 9.15
C SER A 239 -9.24 -20.93 7.98
N GLY A 240 -8.02 -21.06 7.43
CA GLY A 240 -7.58 -20.29 6.27
C GLY A 240 -8.44 -20.53 5.03
N GLU A 241 -8.77 -21.80 4.73
CA GLU A 241 -9.64 -22.15 3.59
C GLU A 241 -11.07 -21.64 3.75
N LYS A 242 -11.62 -21.67 4.97
CA LYS A 242 -12.96 -21.14 5.24
C LYS A 242 -12.98 -19.62 5.09
N TYR A 243 -11.99 -18.93 5.67
CA TYR A 243 -11.91 -17.47 5.57
C TYR A 243 -11.71 -17.01 4.12
N ALA A 244 -10.91 -17.75 3.33
CA ALA A 244 -10.78 -17.52 1.90
C ALA A 244 -12.13 -17.62 1.16
N LYS A 245 -12.96 -18.63 1.48
CA LYS A 245 -14.29 -18.76 0.87
C LYS A 245 -15.18 -17.56 1.16
N ASP A 246 -15.12 -16.98 2.36
CA ASP A 246 -15.90 -15.79 2.70
C ASP A 246 -15.47 -14.58 1.85
N ILE A 247 -14.16 -14.42 1.62
CA ILE A 247 -13.60 -13.39 0.73
C ILE A 247 -14.03 -13.63 -0.72
N ILE A 248 -13.93 -14.86 -1.22
CA ILE A 248 -14.31 -15.26 -2.58
C ILE A 248 -15.79 -15.03 -2.82
N ASN A 249 -16.66 -15.42 -1.87
CA ASN A 249 -18.10 -15.20 -1.96
C ASN A 249 -18.43 -13.71 -2.07
N LEU A 250 -17.73 -12.87 -1.32
CA LEU A 250 -17.90 -11.43 -1.38
C LEU A 250 -17.41 -10.85 -2.72
N PHE A 251 -16.27 -11.32 -3.23
CA PHE A 251 -15.76 -10.92 -4.53
C PHE A 251 -16.73 -11.31 -5.67
N ASN A 252 -17.17 -12.57 -5.70
CA ASN A 252 -18.02 -13.15 -6.75
C ASN A 252 -19.41 -12.49 -6.88
N ARG A 253 -19.84 -11.71 -5.90
CA ARG A 253 -21.07 -10.90 -6.00
C ARG A 253 -21.03 -9.94 -7.20
N ALA A 254 -19.87 -9.35 -7.47
CA ALA A 254 -19.72 -8.29 -8.47
C ALA A 254 -18.38 -8.33 -9.24
N ASN A 255 -17.54 -9.33 -8.98
CA ASN A 255 -16.17 -9.44 -9.50
C ASN A 255 -15.28 -8.24 -9.13
N THR A 256 -15.48 -7.70 -7.92
CA THR A 256 -14.68 -6.58 -7.40
C THR A 256 -14.20 -6.86 -5.98
N LEU A 257 -13.07 -6.26 -5.63
CA LEU A 257 -12.68 -6.12 -4.24
C LEU A 257 -13.65 -5.16 -3.53
N SER A 258 -13.81 -5.35 -2.22
CA SER A 258 -14.63 -4.49 -1.37
C SER A 258 -14.03 -3.11 -1.16
N GLU A 259 -12.70 -3.01 -1.01
CA GLU A 259 -11.97 -1.73 -1.12
C GLU A 259 -11.77 -1.44 -2.60
N PHE A 260 -12.78 -0.84 -3.23
CA PHE A 260 -12.79 -0.64 -4.67
C PHE A 260 -11.81 0.44 -5.09
N ASN A 261 -11.02 0.13 -6.13
CA ASN A 261 -10.15 1.08 -6.83
C ASN A 261 -9.26 1.91 -5.88
N SER A 262 -8.81 1.30 -4.79
CA SER A 262 -7.90 1.94 -3.84
C SER A 262 -6.50 2.02 -4.45
N GLY A 263 -6.07 3.23 -4.81
CA GLY A 263 -4.74 3.46 -5.39
C GLY A 263 -3.60 2.92 -4.53
N THR A 264 -3.76 2.88 -3.20
CA THR A 264 -2.79 2.31 -2.27
C THR A 264 -2.96 0.79 -2.11
N TYR A 265 -4.19 0.28 -1.95
CA TYR A 265 -4.40 -1.09 -1.46
C TYR A 265 -4.79 -2.12 -2.53
N THR A 266 -5.18 -1.70 -3.75
CA THR A 266 -5.44 -2.65 -4.83
C THR A 266 -4.17 -3.43 -5.19
N GLY A 267 -3.00 -2.78 -5.22
CA GLY A 267 -1.72 -3.45 -5.43
C GLY A 267 -1.37 -4.48 -4.33
N VAL A 268 -1.64 -4.14 -3.07
CA VAL A 268 -1.42 -5.04 -1.92
C VAL A 268 -2.40 -6.23 -1.94
N SER A 269 -3.65 -6.01 -2.37
CA SER A 269 -4.61 -7.09 -2.55
C SER A 269 -4.19 -8.05 -3.66
N LEU A 270 -3.72 -7.51 -4.79
CA LEU A 270 -3.13 -8.31 -5.87
C LEU A 270 -1.91 -9.09 -5.39
N PHE A 271 -1.04 -8.49 -4.56
CA PHE A 271 0.06 -9.22 -3.92
C PHE A 271 -0.44 -10.45 -3.17
N GLY A 272 -1.40 -10.29 -2.26
CA GLY A 272 -1.94 -11.42 -1.50
C GLY A 272 -2.55 -12.52 -2.39
N LEU A 273 -3.29 -12.15 -3.44
CA LEU A 273 -3.85 -13.10 -4.39
C LEU A 273 -2.78 -13.82 -5.22
N LEU A 274 -1.66 -13.16 -5.54
CA LEU A 274 -0.54 -13.81 -6.21
C LEU A 274 0.09 -14.90 -5.33
N LEU A 275 0.17 -14.66 -4.02
CA LEU A 275 0.64 -15.67 -3.08
C LEU A 275 -0.30 -16.87 -3.04
N TRP A 276 -1.62 -16.64 -3.03
CA TRP A 276 -2.63 -17.69 -3.13
C TRP A 276 -2.40 -18.58 -4.36
N SER A 277 -2.23 -17.95 -5.52
CA SER A 277 -2.04 -18.64 -6.80
C SER A 277 -0.69 -19.36 -6.90
N LYS A 278 0.38 -18.83 -6.28
CA LYS A 278 1.75 -19.33 -6.48
C LYS A 278 2.19 -20.37 -5.46
N TYR A 279 1.83 -20.22 -4.19
CA TYR A 279 2.47 -20.95 -3.09
C TYR A 279 1.55 -21.93 -2.34
N LEU A 280 0.27 -22.03 -2.73
CA LEU A 280 -0.65 -23.03 -2.17
C LEU A 280 -0.89 -24.18 -3.16
N PRO A 281 -1.09 -25.42 -2.67
CA PRO A 281 -1.32 -26.59 -3.50
C PRO A 281 -2.63 -26.51 -4.30
N GLU A 282 -2.71 -27.28 -5.38
CA GLU A 282 -3.85 -27.31 -6.31
C GLU A 282 -5.21 -27.64 -5.66
N ASP A 283 -5.23 -28.29 -4.50
CA ASP A 283 -6.46 -28.62 -3.79
C ASP A 283 -7.08 -27.44 -3.03
N SER A 284 -6.30 -26.40 -2.71
CA SER A 284 -6.74 -25.19 -2.03
C SER A 284 -7.78 -24.40 -2.84
N VAL A 285 -8.80 -23.87 -2.16
CA VAL A 285 -9.76 -22.95 -2.79
C VAL A 285 -9.07 -21.66 -3.25
N MET A 286 -8.04 -21.23 -2.52
CA MET A 286 -7.28 -20.02 -2.83
C MET A 286 -6.54 -20.15 -4.16
N THR A 287 -5.85 -21.28 -4.39
CA THR A 287 -5.16 -21.56 -5.66
C THR A 287 -6.12 -21.62 -6.84
N LYS A 288 -7.32 -22.16 -6.64
CA LYS A 288 -8.33 -22.30 -7.71
C LYS A 288 -8.93 -20.97 -8.13
N GLU A 289 -9.23 -20.10 -7.16
CA GLU A 289 -10.01 -18.87 -7.40
C GLU A 289 -9.14 -17.63 -7.66
N ALA A 290 -7.91 -17.59 -7.10
CA ALA A 290 -7.03 -16.43 -7.23
C ALA A 290 -6.76 -15.98 -8.69
N PRO A 291 -6.51 -16.88 -9.68
CA PRO A 291 -6.34 -16.48 -11.08
C PRO A 291 -7.52 -15.65 -11.62
N SER A 292 -8.75 -16.07 -11.32
CA SER A 292 -9.97 -15.38 -11.74
C SER A 292 -10.11 -14.02 -11.07
N MET A 293 -9.86 -13.95 -9.76
CA MET A 293 -9.93 -12.70 -9.00
C MET A 293 -8.89 -11.67 -9.48
N ILE A 294 -7.66 -12.12 -9.76
CA ILE A 294 -6.59 -11.29 -10.33
C ILE A 294 -6.98 -10.79 -11.72
N GLN A 295 -7.49 -11.68 -12.58
CA GLN A 295 -7.95 -11.32 -13.92
C GLN A 295 -9.01 -10.22 -13.88
N HIS A 296 -10.09 -10.41 -13.12
CA HIS A 296 -11.18 -9.44 -13.05
C HIS A 296 -10.76 -8.11 -12.43
N THR A 297 -9.87 -8.14 -11.43
CA THR A 297 -9.28 -6.91 -10.87
C THR A 297 -8.50 -6.14 -11.94
N TRP A 298 -7.69 -6.82 -12.75
CA TRP A 298 -6.96 -6.20 -13.86
C TRP A 298 -7.86 -5.71 -15.01
N GLU A 299 -8.96 -6.41 -15.29
CA GLU A 299 -9.94 -5.98 -16.28
C GLU A 299 -10.62 -4.66 -15.85
N ALA A 300 -10.90 -4.49 -14.56
CA ALA A 300 -11.40 -3.23 -14.00
C ALA A 300 -10.33 -2.13 -14.08
N ILE A 301 -9.10 -2.41 -13.60
CA ILE A 301 -7.97 -1.45 -13.69
C ILE A 301 -7.73 -1.03 -15.14
N GLY A 302 -7.77 -1.97 -16.09
CA GLY A 302 -7.53 -1.69 -17.51
C GLY A 302 -8.58 -0.76 -18.14
N GLN A 303 -9.81 -0.75 -17.61
CA GLN A 303 -10.86 0.17 -18.05
C GLN A 303 -10.81 1.52 -17.32
N LEU A 304 -10.24 1.57 -16.11
CA LEU A 304 -10.12 2.80 -15.33
C LEU A 304 -8.79 3.53 -15.58
N TRP A 305 -7.78 2.83 -16.10
CA TRP A 305 -6.48 3.39 -16.44
C TRP A 305 -6.57 4.31 -17.66
N HIS A 306 -6.11 5.54 -17.50
CA HIS A 306 -5.99 6.49 -18.60
C HIS A 306 -4.51 6.65 -19.01
N PRO A 307 -4.07 6.09 -20.15
CA PRO A 307 -2.65 6.10 -20.53
C PRO A 307 -2.08 7.48 -20.86
N GLY A 308 -2.91 8.42 -21.36
CA GLY A 308 -2.51 9.81 -21.60
C GLY A 308 -2.16 10.56 -20.32
N MET A 309 -3.11 10.61 -19.38
CA MET A 309 -2.96 11.22 -18.05
C MET A 309 -2.13 10.38 -17.05
N LYS A 310 -1.87 9.09 -17.33
CA LYS A 310 -1.12 8.14 -16.49
C LYS A 310 -1.65 8.02 -15.06
N ASN A 311 -2.97 7.99 -14.93
CA ASN A 311 -3.70 7.86 -13.69
C ASN A 311 -4.83 6.83 -13.84
N ILE A 312 -5.31 6.34 -12.71
CA ILE A 312 -6.51 5.50 -12.63
C ILE A 312 -7.66 6.44 -12.25
N ALA A 313 -8.69 6.51 -13.09
CA ALA A 313 -9.89 7.30 -12.84
C ALA A 313 -10.58 6.86 -11.55
N GLY A 314 -11.24 7.79 -10.84
CA GLY A 314 -11.98 7.49 -9.60
C GLY A 314 -13.25 6.65 -9.83
N PRO A 315 -14.05 6.41 -8.78
CA PRO A 315 -13.84 6.81 -7.37
C PRO A 315 -12.72 6.00 -6.71
N TRP A 316 -12.25 6.41 -5.52
CA TRP A 316 -11.23 5.67 -4.76
C TRP A 316 -11.63 5.50 -3.30
N ASP A 317 -11.82 4.25 -2.85
CA ASP A 317 -12.17 3.93 -1.47
C ASP A 317 -11.12 4.41 -0.47
N ARG A 318 -9.84 4.23 -0.82
CA ARG A 318 -8.72 4.69 0.00
C ARG A 318 -7.59 5.17 -0.89
N SER A 319 -7.28 6.45 -0.80
CA SER A 319 -6.13 7.06 -1.44
C SER A 319 -5.45 8.04 -0.49
N TYR A 320 -4.14 7.89 -0.34
CA TYR A 320 -3.26 8.81 0.37
C TYR A 320 -2.33 9.58 -0.57
N GLY A 321 -2.64 9.52 -1.88
CA GLY A 321 -1.87 10.07 -2.99
C GLY A 321 -2.79 10.70 -4.02
N ARG A 322 -2.93 12.04 -4.06
CA ARG A 322 -3.85 12.72 -5.00
C ARG A 322 -3.17 13.47 -6.15
N THR A 323 -1.84 13.61 -6.13
CA THR A 323 -1.13 14.45 -7.10
C THR A 323 -0.08 13.68 -7.91
N ARG A 324 0.01 14.05 -9.20
CA ARG A 324 0.98 13.62 -10.23
C ARG A 324 0.75 12.22 -10.83
N PRO A 325 1.14 12.00 -12.10
CA PRO A 325 1.02 10.70 -12.75
C PRO A 325 1.67 9.60 -11.89
N SER A 326 1.02 8.44 -11.86
CA SER A 326 1.30 7.25 -11.03
C SER A 326 2.73 6.69 -11.06
N LEU A 327 3.63 7.27 -11.86
CA LEU A 327 5.03 6.90 -11.95
C LEU A 327 5.86 8.18 -11.94
N ALA A 328 6.00 8.81 -10.77
CA ALA A 328 7.07 9.78 -10.60
C ALA A 328 8.40 9.10 -10.94
N ARG A 329 9.28 9.80 -11.66
CA ARG A 329 10.61 9.27 -12.00
C ARG A 329 11.42 8.88 -10.75
N GLN A 330 11.11 9.50 -9.61
CA GLN A 330 11.71 9.25 -8.31
C GLN A 330 10.58 8.96 -7.33
N PRO A 331 10.07 7.72 -7.22
CA PRO A 331 8.97 7.38 -6.32
C PRO A 331 9.29 7.70 -4.85
N GLN A 332 10.56 7.66 -4.46
CA GLN A 332 11.04 7.93 -3.10
C GLN A 332 10.83 9.38 -2.61
N ILE A 333 10.45 10.33 -3.47
CA ILE A 333 10.15 11.72 -3.05
C ILE A 333 8.65 11.97 -2.85
N MET A 334 7.82 10.96 -3.10
CA MET A 334 6.38 11.08 -2.96
C MET A 334 5.96 10.89 -1.50
N SER A 335 4.80 11.43 -1.11
CA SER A 335 4.09 10.93 0.08
C SER A 335 3.91 9.42 -0.04
N HIS A 336 3.93 8.71 1.09
CA HIS A 336 3.94 7.25 1.11
C HIS A 336 5.18 6.59 0.46
N MET A 337 6.34 7.27 0.42
CA MET A 337 7.59 6.72 -0.14
C MET A 337 7.98 5.34 0.40
N GLY A 338 7.62 5.01 1.65
CA GLY A 338 7.88 3.70 2.25
C GLY A 338 7.27 2.54 1.48
N ASP A 339 6.21 2.78 0.70
CA ASP A 339 5.62 1.74 -0.16
C ASP A 339 6.58 1.31 -1.29
N TYR A 340 7.61 2.11 -1.60
CA TYR A 340 8.64 1.71 -2.57
C TYR A 340 9.50 0.54 -2.10
N ALA A 341 9.52 0.23 -0.80
CA ALA A 341 10.18 -0.94 -0.24
C ALA A 341 9.52 -2.28 -0.64
N TRP A 342 8.31 -2.24 -1.23
CA TRP A 342 7.69 -3.42 -1.85
C TRP A 342 8.39 -3.90 -3.14
N GLY A 343 9.28 -3.10 -3.72
CA GLY A 343 9.93 -3.37 -5.01
C GLY A 343 10.43 -4.80 -5.16
N PRO A 344 11.20 -5.36 -4.21
CA PRO A 344 11.70 -6.74 -4.29
C PRO A 344 10.58 -7.78 -4.31
N LEU A 345 9.54 -7.62 -3.48
CA LEU A 345 8.42 -8.55 -3.38
C LEU A 345 7.67 -8.64 -4.73
N PHE A 346 7.38 -7.49 -5.34
CA PHE A 346 6.73 -7.44 -6.65
C PHE A 346 7.64 -7.97 -7.76
N ALA A 347 8.93 -7.67 -7.73
CA ALA A 347 9.87 -8.16 -8.74
C ALA A 347 10.00 -9.69 -8.74
N ILE A 348 10.03 -10.32 -7.56
CA ILE A 348 10.07 -11.79 -7.40
C ILE A 348 8.80 -12.45 -7.96
N LEU A 349 7.65 -11.78 -7.84
CA LEU A 349 6.36 -12.29 -8.32
C LEU A 349 6.03 -11.90 -9.77
N ALA A 350 6.80 -11.00 -10.38
CA ALA A 350 6.43 -10.34 -11.64
C ALA A 350 6.13 -11.30 -12.78
N ASP A 351 6.95 -12.34 -12.98
CA ASP A 351 6.75 -13.29 -14.08
C ASP A 351 5.53 -14.20 -13.84
N HIS A 352 5.21 -14.52 -12.59
CA HIS A 352 3.97 -15.24 -12.25
C HIS A 352 2.77 -14.33 -12.49
N HIS A 353 2.84 -13.10 -11.99
CA HIS A 353 1.78 -12.10 -12.16
C HIS A 353 1.45 -11.86 -13.62
N LYS A 354 2.45 -11.64 -14.47
CA LYS A 354 2.28 -11.39 -15.91
C LYS A 354 1.46 -12.48 -16.62
N ARG A 355 1.56 -13.75 -16.19
CA ARG A 355 0.79 -14.85 -16.80
C ARG A 355 -0.71 -14.80 -16.49
N LEU A 356 -1.09 -14.10 -15.45
CA LEU A 356 -2.48 -13.97 -14.99
C LEU A 356 -3.16 -12.71 -15.51
N ILE A 357 -2.42 -11.79 -16.13
CA ILE A 357 -2.98 -10.56 -16.70
C ILE A 357 -3.44 -10.84 -18.13
N PRO A 358 -4.71 -10.57 -18.49
CA PRO A 358 -5.17 -10.74 -19.85
C PRO A 358 -4.37 -9.90 -20.86
N ASN A 359 -4.00 -10.49 -22.00
CA ASN A 359 -3.26 -9.79 -23.07
C ASN A 359 -3.96 -8.50 -23.52
N LYS A 360 -5.30 -8.49 -23.55
CA LYS A 360 -6.10 -7.31 -23.91
C LYS A 360 -5.85 -6.15 -22.92
N VAL A 361 -5.81 -6.44 -21.62
CA VAL A 361 -5.52 -5.44 -20.59
C VAL A 361 -4.12 -4.87 -20.82
N LEU A 362 -3.11 -5.73 -20.95
CA LEU A 362 -1.72 -5.30 -21.18
C LEU A 362 -1.58 -4.41 -22.42
N SER A 363 -2.25 -4.75 -23.53
CA SER A 363 -2.25 -3.90 -24.73
C SER A 363 -2.90 -2.54 -24.51
N GLY A 364 -3.99 -2.50 -23.73
CA GLY A 364 -4.75 -1.28 -23.42
C GLY A 364 -4.00 -0.30 -22.50
N LEU A 365 -3.02 -0.76 -21.71
CA LEU A 365 -2.25 0.12 -20.81
C LEU A 365 -1.43 1.19 -21.52
N SER A 366 -1.22 1.06 -22.83
CA SER A 366 -0.30 1.91 -23.61
C SER A 366 -0.99 2.92 -24.53
N SER A 367 -2.29 2.79 -24.79
CA SER A 367 -3.01 3.66 -25.72
C SER A 367 -4.48 3.78 -25.31
N PHE A 368 -5.01 5.00 -25.32
CA PHE A 368 -6.37 5.25 -24.89
C PHE A 368 -7.35 4.70 -25.94
N SER A 369 -8.29 3.85 -25.51
CA SER A 369 -9.19 3.13 -26.42
C SER A 369 -10.38 3.96 -26.92
N GLY A 370 -10.44 5.25 -26.58
CA GLY A 370 -11.55 6.13 -26.87
C GLY A 370 -12.50 6.31 -25.68
N GLU A 371 -13.45 7.22 -25.86
CA GLU A 371 -14.43 7.57 -24.83
C GLU A 371 -15.30 6.36 -24.45
N HIS A 372 -15.47 6.14 -23.14
CA HIS A 372 -16.26 5.02 -22.64
C HIS A 372 -16.75 5.25 -21.20
N THR A 373 -17.66 4.38 -20.77
CA THR A 373 -18.16 4.34 -19.39
C THR A 373 -17.97 2.96 -18.80
N PHE A 374 -17.35 2.92 -17.62
CA PHE A 374 -17.22 1.76 -16.77
C PHE A 374 -18.31 1.76 -15.69
N GLN A 375 -18.86 0.58 -15.39
CA GLN A 375 -19.83 0.38 -14.32
C GLN A 375 -19.47 -0.87 -13.51
N ALA A 376 -19.62 -0.79 -12.19
CA ALA A 376 -19.38 -1.90 -11.28
C ALA A 376 -20.19 -1.74 -9.99
N SER A 377 -20.06 -2.71 -9.08
CA SER A 377 -20.62 -2.63 -7.73
C SER A 377 -19.62 -3.15 -6.71
N ALA A 378 -19.47 -2.46 -5.59
CA ALA A 378 -18.65 -2.90 -4.45
C ALA A 378 -19.53 -3.10 -3.21
N TYR A 379 -19.03 -3.83 -2.21
CA TYR A 379 -19.76 -4.04 -0.96
C TYR A 379 -18.78 -4.40 0.15
N TYR A 380 -18.84 -3.65 1.23
CA TYR A 380 -18.00 -3.78 2.40
C TYR A 380 -18.88 -3.95 3.66
N PRO A 381 -19.42 -5.14 3.91
CA PRO A 381 -20.13 -5.42 5.15
C PRO A 381 -19.16 -5.44 6.35
N PRO A 382 -19.60 -5.00 7.54
CA PRO A 382 -20.93 -4.47 7.87
C PRO A 382 -21.06 -2.93 7.69
N PHE A 383 -20.06 -2.27 7.10
CA PHE A 383 -20.04 -0.81 6.99
C PHE A 383 -21.03 -0.28 5.94
N ASP A 384 -21.15 -1.00 4.83
CA ASP A 384 -22.14 -0.75 3.79
C ASP A 384 -23.51 -1.34 4.19
N LYS A 385 -24.53 -0.48 4.24
CA LYS A 385 -25.92 -0.92 4.41
C LYS A 385 -26.49 -1.54 3.12
N VAL A 386 -25.97 -1.10 1.97
CA VAL A 386 -26.33 -1.59 0.64
C VAL A 386 -25.08 -1.69 -0.24
N PRO A 387 -25.05 -2.57 -1.26
CA PRO A 387 -23.99 -2.54 -2.26
C PRO A 387 -23.87 -1.18 -2.92
N ARG A 388 -22.64 -0.71 -3.09
CA ARG A 388 -22.33 0.54 -3.78
C ARG A 388 -22.47 0.36 -5.28
N ASN A 389 -22.89 1.42 -5.97
CA ASN A 389 -22.96 1.45 -7.43
C ASN A 389 -21.91 2.43 -7.96
N ILE A 390 -20.98 1.93 -8.77
CA ILE A 390 -19.87 2.70 -9.31
C ILE A 390 -20.15 3.03 -10.78
N THR A 391 -19.89 4.27 -11.17
CA THR A 391 -19.87 4.68 -12.58
C THR A 391 -18.69 5.61 -12.83
N THR A 392 -17.93 5.30 -13.87
CA THR A 392 -16.79 6.13 -14.30
C THR A 392 -16.87 6.37 -15.79
N TRP A 393 -16.97 7.63 -16.21
CA TRP A 393 -16.87 8.05 -17.60
C TRP A 393 -15.45 8.58 -17.87
N LEU A 394 -14.89 8.17 -19.01
CA LEU A 394 -13.55 8.56 -19.44
C LEU A 394 -13.62 9.10 -20.87
N SER A 395 -12.98 10.24 -21.09
CA SER A 395 -12.67 10.83 -22.41
C SER A 395 -11.17 11.09 -22.53
N ASP A 396 -10.70 11.58 -23.67
CA ASP A 396 -9.26 11.80 -23.96
C ASP A 396 -8.54 12.69 -22.94
N LYS A 397 -9.25 13.64 -22.33
CA LYS A 397 -8.67 14.65 -21.42
C LYS A 397 -9.44 14.88 -20.14
N LEU A 398 -10.56 14.18 -19.93
CA LEU A 398 -11.44 14.35 -18.77
C LEU A 398 -11.98 13.00 -18.34
N THR A 399 -11.86 12.69 -17.06
CA THR A 399 -12.51 11.53 -16.42
C THR A 399 -13.38 11.99 -15.27
N ILE A 400 -14.52 11.33 -15.08
CA ILE A 400 -15.46 11.57 -13.99
C ILE A 400 -15.84 10.20 -13.44
N GLY A 401 -15.50 9.93 -12.18
CA GLY A 401 -15.80 8.67 -11.52
C GLY A 401 -16.43 8.89 -10.17
N ALA A 402 -17.54 8.21 -9.90
CA ALA A 402 -18.22 8.31 -8.63
C ALA A 402 -18.90 7.01 -8.21
N GLU A 403 -19.15 6.86 -6.92
CA GLU A 403 -19.94 5.78 -6.35
C GLU A 403 -21.13 6.31 -5.55
N SER A 404 -22.25 5.60 -5.64
CA SER A 404 -23.39 5.77 -4.75
C SER A 404 -23.29 4.78 -3.60
N PHE A 405 -23.48 5.24 -2.37
CA PHE A 405 -23.34 4.44 -1.15
C PHE A 405 -24.36 4.84 -0.07
N ASP A 406 -24.60 3.93 0.88
CA ASP A 406 -25.26 4.18 2.17
C ASP A 406 -24.51 3.38 3.24
N GLU A 407 -23.85 4.10 4.14
CA GLU A 407 -22.89 3.58 5.10
C GLU A 407 -23.32 3.88 6.54
N ILE A 408 -22.74 3.17 7.51
CA ILE A 408 -23.00 3.40 8.93
C ILE A 408 -22.20 4.57 9.53
N ALA A 409 -21.16 5.04 8.84
CA ALA A 409 -20.24 6.07 9.30
C ALA A 409 -19.70 6.88 8.11
N ILE A 410 -19.21 8.09 8.37
CA ILE A 410 -18.63 8.96 7.33
C ILE A 410 -17.19 8.50 7.06
N GLY A 411 -16.77 8.56 5.79
CA GLY A 411 -15.38 8.30 5.38
C GLY A 411 -15.12 6.84 5.01
N GLY A 412 -16.13 6.13 4.52
CA GLY A 412 -15.99 4.77 4.08
C GLY A 412 -15.82 3.78 5.23
N PRO A 413 -15.51 2.52 4.93
CA PRO A 413 -15.27 1.45 5.91
C PRO A 413 -14.06 1.72 6.80
N SER A 414 -13.14 2.56 6.33
CA SER A 414 -11.98 3.01 7.11
C SER A 414 -12.30 4.13 8.11
N GLN A 415 -13.52 4.68 8.05
CA GLN A 415 -13.97 5.83 8.86
C GLN A 415 -12.98 7.00 8.79
N ASN A 416 -12.52 7.28 7.57
CA ASN A 416 -11.44 8.20 7.29
C ASN A 416 -11.77 9.07 6.07
N GLN A 417 -12.41 10.21 6.32
CA GLN A 417 -12.82 11.17 5.30
C GLN A 417 -11.66 11.64 4.41
N GLU A 418 -10.46 11.78 4.99
CA GLU A 418 -9.27 12.22 4.27
C GLU A 418 -8.79 11.23 3.20
N ALA A 419 -9.08 9.94 3.37
CA ALA A 419 -8.68 8.88 2.45
C ALA A 419 -9.81 8.43 1.51
N PHE A 420 -11.07 8.70 1.86
CA PHE A 420 -12.25 8.27 1.08
C PHE A 420 -12.62 9.30 0.02
N ASN A 421 -12.59 8.90 -1.25
CA ASN A 421 -12.81 9.77 -2.41
C ASN A 421 -13.96 9.24 -3.29
N PRO A 422 -15.23 9.39 -2.86
CA PRO A 422 -16.36 8.74 -3.50
C PRO A 422 -16.80 9.39 -4.82
N ALA A 423 -16.29 10.60 -5.13
CA ALA A 423 -16.51 11.24 -6.41
C ALA A 423 -15.27 12.06 -6.80
N VAL A 424 -14.71 11.75 -7.97
CA VAL A 424 -13.45 12.31 -8.46
C VAL A 424 -13.58 12.67 -9.93
N VAL A 425 -13.16 13.89 -10.26
CA VAL A 425 -12.93 14.37 -11.62
C VAL A 425 -11.43 14.51 -11.81
N GLN A 426 -10.88 14.11 -12.95
CA GLN A 426 -9.49 14.39 -13.31
C GLN A 426 -9.41 14.90 -14.74
N TRP A 427 -8.49 15.82 -15.00
CA TRP A 427 -8.32 16.35 -16.35
C TRP A 427 -6.88 16.76 -16.65
N ASP A 428 -6.56 16.81 -17.93
CA ASP A 428 -5.33 17.37 -18.45
C ASP A 428 -5.48 18.88 -18.69
N THR A 429 -4.73 19.67 -17.93
CA THR A 429 -4.69 21.14 -18.07
C THR A 429 -3.87 21.61 -19.29
N GLY A 430 -3.17 20.68 -19.97
CA GLY A 430 -2.17 20.92 -21.00
C GLY A 430 -0.74 21.03 -20.45
N GLY A 431 -0.57 21.18 -19.14
CA GLY A 431 0.75 21.22 -18.47
C GLY A 431 0.88 20.31 -17.24
N GLU A 432 -0.24 19.91 -16.65
CA GLU A 432 -0.33 19.00 -15.52
C GLU A 432 -1.71 18.35 -15.43
N ILE A 433 -1.81 17.24 -14.69
CA ILE A 433 -3.08 16.60 -14.37
C ILE A 433 -3.58 17.16 -13.05
N SER A 434 -4.81 17.67 -13.05
CA SER A 434 -5.48 18.17 -11.84
C SER A 434 -6.72 17.33 -11.53
N PHE A 435 -7.34 17.61 -10.38
CA PHE A 435 -8.51 16.88 -9.90
C PHE A 435 -9.51 17.77 -9.18
N ILE A 436 -10.77 17.33 -9.17
CA ILE A 436 -11.80 17.75 -8.21
C ILE A 436 -12.20 16.49 -7.45
N SER A 437 -12.24 16.53 -6.12
CA SER A 437 -12.71 15.42 -5.28
C SER A 437 -13.77 15.91 -4.31
N LEU A 438 -14.86 15.17 -4.17
CA LEU A 438 -15.80 15.38 -3.08
C LEU A 438 -15.12 15.00 -1.75
N TYR A 439 -15.11 15.92 -0.79
CA TYR A 439 -14.80 15.61 0.60
C TYR A 439 -16.09 15.10 1.27
N PRO A 440 -16.15 13.83 1.70
CA PRO A 440 -17.40 13.24 2.17
C PRO A 440 -17.81 13.85 3.51
N THR A 441 -19.04 14.36 3.60
CA THR A 441 -19.63 14.92 4.83
C THR A 441 -20.92 14.20 5.27
N GLU A 442 -21.38 13.25 4.48
CA GLU A 442 -22.64 12.53 4.69
C GLU A 442 -22.41 11.02 4.60
N THR A 443 -23.26 10.24 5.26
CA THR A 443 -23.20 8.77 5.27
C THR A 443 -23.89 8.13 4.07
N ALA A 444 -24.60 8.89 3.25
CA ALA A 444 -25.24 8.39 2.04
C ALA A 444 -25.09 9.40 0.90
N LEU A 445 -24.71 8.88 -0.27
CA LEU A 445 -24.53 9.63 -1.50
C LEU A 445 -25.19 8.87 -2.65
N GLN A 446 -25.96 9.58 -3.46
CA GLN A 446 -26.41 9.12 -4.77
C GLN A 446 -25.74 9.97 -5.84
N THR A 447 -25.22 9.29 -6.87
CA THR A 447 -24.45 9.93 -7.93
C THR A 447 -25.02 9.60 -9.30
N LYS A 448 -24.90 10.56 -10.22
CA LYS A 448 -25.13 10.35 -11.64
C LYS A 448 -23.94 10.90 -12.40
N VAL A 449 -23.30 10.03 -13.17
CA VAL A 449 -22.14 10.35 -14.00
C VAL A 449 -22.57 10.28 -15.45
N GLY A 450 -22.24 11.31 -16.23
CA GLY A 450 -22.43 11.36 -17.67
C GLY A 450 -21.29 12.11 -18.36
N PRO A 451 -21.30 12.19 -19.70
CA PRO A 451 -20.29 12.94 -20.43
C PRO A 451 -20.24 14.40 -20.00
N GLY A 452 -19.11 14.82 -19.41
CA GLY A 452 -18.91 16.17 -18.89
C GLY A 452 -19.85 16.58 -17.75
N GLN A 453 -20.50 15.64 -17.05
CA GLN A 453 -21.46 15.97 -15.99
C GLN A 453 -21.37 15.02 -14.80
N LEU A 454 -21.37 15.61 -13.59
CA LEU A 454 -21.46 14.91 -12.31
C LEU A 454 -22.60 15.50 -11.48
N THR A 455 -23.58 14.69 -11.11
CA THR A 455 -24.60 15.05 -10.10
C THR A 455 -24.37 14.28 -8.81
N LEU A 456 -24.41 15.00 -7.70
CA LEU A 456 -24.28 14.50 -6.33
C LEU A 456 -25.57 14.80 -5.58
N SER A 457 -26.09 13.84 -4.81
CA SER A 457 -27.27 14.01 -3.97
C SER A 457 -27.12 13.30 -2.64
N TYR A 458 -27.55 13.91 -1.55
CA TYR A 458 -27.49 13.33 -0.21
C TYR A 458 -28.87 12.86 0.24
N PRO A 459 -29.23 11.57 0.11
CA PRO A 459 -30.59 11.10 0.42
C PRO A 459 -31.01 11.36 1.88
N ASN A 460 -30.03 11.31 2.79
CA ASN A 460 -30.20 11.58 4.22
C ASN A 460 -29.82 13.02 4.61
N GLY A 461 -29.50 13.86 3.62
CA GLY A 461 -29.07 15.23 3.85
C GLY A 461 -30.20 16.13 4.34
N HIS A 462 -29.82 17.27 4.91
CA HIS A 462 -30.73 18.23 5.52
C HIS A 462 -30.25 19.67 5.27
N SER A 463 -30.92 20.67 5.87
CA SER A 463 -30.54 22.08 5.73
C SER A 463 -29.16 22.44 6.26
N GLY A 464 -28.46 21.50 6.91
CA GLY A 464 -27.09 21.66 7.42
C GLY A 464 -26.05 20.90 6.61
N SER A 465 -26.47 20.15 5.58
CA SER A 465 -25.55 19.48 4.66
C SER A 465 -24.75 20.48 3.85
N ILE A 466 -23.54 20.08 3.46
CA ILE A 466 -22.65 20.86 2.60
C ILE A 466 -22.01 19.99 1.52
N PHE A 467 -21.68 20.58 0.38
CA PHE A 467 -20.83 19.94 -0.63
C PHE A 467 -19.47 20.65 -0.62
N SER A 468 -18.42 19.93 -0.21
CA SER A 468 -17.04 20.41 -0.23
C SER A 468 -16.30 19.76 -1.40
N LEU A 469 -15.90 20.57 -2.37
CA LEU A 469 -15.19 20.14 -3.58
C LEU A 469 -13.73 20.58 -3.47
N LEU A 470 -12.84 19.60 -3.25
CA LEU A 470 -11.40 19.81 -3.15
C LEU A 470 -10.78 19.82 -4.55
N VAL A 471 -10.15 20.93 -4.90
CA VAL A 471 -9.53 21.17 -6.21
C VAL A 471 -8.01 21.22 -6.06
N GLY A 472 -7.30 20.50 -6.94
CA GLY A 472 -5.84 20.51 -6.98
C GLY A 472 -5.26 21.92 -7.22
N THR A 473 -4.04 22.15 -6.76
CA THR A 473 -3.33 23.42 -7.01
C THR A 473 -2.77 23.49 -8.44
N PHE A 474 -2.57 24.70 -8.96
CA PHE A 474 -2.05 24.92 -10.31
C PHE A 474 -0.74 25.72 -10.29
N LYS A 475 0.25 25.27 -11.06
CA LYS A 475 1.54 25.97 -11.16
C LYS A 475 1.42 27.30 -11.90
N SER A 476 0.61 27.32 -12.96
CA SER A 476 0.38 28.50 -13.80
C SER A 476 -0.55 29.52 -13.15
N LYS A 477 -1.40 29.09 -12.20
CA LYS A 477 -2.34 29.95 -11.49
C LYS A 477 -2.51 29.50 -10.03
N ARG A 478 -1.57 29.91 -9.19
CA ARG A 478 -1.48 29.45 -7.79
C ARG A 478 -2.62 29.96 -6.92
N THR A 479 -3.02 31.20 -7.11
CA THR A 479 -4.14 31.84 -6.41
C THR A 479 -5.36 31.78 -7.31
N ILE A 480 -6.46 31.23 -6.80
CA ILE A 480 -7.75 31.22 -7.48
C ILE A 480 -8.75 32.07 -6.68
N SER A 481 -9.58 32.85 -7.36
CA SER A 481 -10.71 33.58 -6.76
C SER A 481 -12.06 32.89 -6.92
N GLY A 482 -12.15 31.91 -7.81
CA GLY A 482 -13.39 31.26 -8.19
C GLY A 482 -13.18 30.21 -9.28
N TRP A 483 -14.28 29.66 -9.82
CA TRP A 483 -14.23 28.64 -10.88
C TRP A 483 -13.63 29.17 -12.20
N GLU A 484 -13.75 30.47 -12.47
CA GLU A 484 -13.15 31.14 -13.63
C GLU A 484 -11.60 31.10 -13.64
N ASP A 485 -11.01 30.81 -12.49
CA ASP A 485 -9.57 30.72 -12.31
C ASP A 485 -9.04 29.29 -12.43
N VAL A 486 -9.92 28.29 -12.51
CA VAL A 486 -9.53 26.88 -12.71
C VAL A 486 -8.91 26.70 -14.10
N VAL A 487 -7.73 26.09 -14.14
CA VAL A 487 -6.93 26.00 -15.37
C VAL A 487 -7.40 24.82 -16.23
N GLY A 488 -7.67 25.08 -17.51
CA GLY A 488 -7.95 24.05 -18.51
C GLY A 488 -9.31 23.34 -18.38
N LEU A 489 -10.17 23.83 -17.48
CA LEU A 489 -11.49 23.27 -17.23
C LEU A 489 -12.49 24.38 -16.91
N LYS A 490 -13.54 24.45 -17.71
CA LYS A 490 -14.70 25.30 -17.43
C LYS A 490 -15.68 24.51 -16.58
N VAL A 491 -16.05 25.09 -15.45
CA VAL A 491 -16.94 24.48 -14.46
C VAL A 491 -18.19 25.32 -14.30
N VAL A 492 -19.36 24.70 -14.46
CA VAL A 492 -20.66 25.31 -14.20
C VAL A 492 -21.36 24.50 -13.13
N VAL A 493 -21.67 25.13 -12.00
CA VAL A 493 -22.38 24.50 -10.89
C VAL A 493 -23.86 24.86 -10.96
N SER A 494 -24.73 23.90 -10.67
CA SER A 494 -26.18 24.07 -10.51
C SER A 494 -26.72 23.14 -9.42
N GLY A 495 -27.97 23.31 -9.01
CA GLY A 495 -28.59 22.47 -7.97
C GLY A 495 -29.56 23.24 -7.09
N ASN A 496 -29.79 22.72 -5.89
CA ASN A 496 -30.65 23.36 -4.88
C ASN A 496 -29.87 23.89 -3.66
N VAL A 497 -28.53 23.98 -3.79
CA VAL A 497 -27.62 24.66 -2.87
C VAL A 497 -27.70 26.18 -3.01
N ASN A 498 -27.11 26.92 -2.06
CA ASN A 498 -26.76 28.32 -2.28
C ASN A 498 -25.71 28.40 -3.38
N MET A 499 -25.95 29.18 -4.44
CA MET A 499 -25.03 29.26 -5.58
C MET A 499 -23.76 30.09 -5.29
N THR A 500 -23.77 30.85 -4.19
CA THR A 500 -22.55 31.44 -3.62
C THR A 500 -21.83 30.37 -2.80
N HIS A 501 -20.55 30.16 -3.07
CA HIS A 501 -19.70 29.22 -2.34
C HIS A 501 -18.71 29.97 -1.45
N ASP A 502 -18.28 29.30 -0.39
CA ASP A 502 -17.09 29.69 0.36
C ASP A 502 -15.85 29.10 -0.32
N LEU A 503 -14.75 29.85 -0.29
CA LEU A 503 -13.46 29.44 -0.85
C LEU A 503 -12.38 29.49 0.23
N SER A 504 -11.68 28.39 0.40
CA SER A 504 -10.56 28.25 1.34
C SER A 504 -9.37 27.56 0.68
N PHE A 505 -8.19 27.75 1.28
CA PHE A 505 -6.96 27.08 0.87
C PHE A 505 -6.43 26.25 2.03
N GLY A 506 -6.13 24.98 1.76
CA GLY A 506 -5.45 24.08 2.69
C GLY A 506 -3.97 24.04 2.36
N GLY A 507 -3.14 24.89 2.99
CA GLY A 507 -1.72 25.01 2.67
C GLY A 507 -0.80 24.59 3.81
N HIS A 508 0.39 24.07 3.47
CA HIS A 508 1.40 23.65 4.46
C HIS A 508 1.91 24.82 5.31
N TYR A 509 1.88 26.03 4.76
CA TYR A 509 2.42 27.24 5.38
C TYR A 509 1.35 28.31 5.67
N GLY A 510 0.08 27.89 5.74
CA GLY A 510 -1.06 28.76 6.02
C GLY A 510 -2.22 28.51 5.08
N GLY A 511 -3.29 29.28 5.26
CA GLY A 511 -4.60 29.00 4.68
C GLY A 511 -5.66 28.99 5.77
N SER A 512 -6.93 29.00 5.35
CA SER A 512 -8.06 28.83 6.28
C SER A 512 -8.35 27.36 6.57
N ASP A 513 -7.88 26.45 5.71
CA ASP A 513 -7.92 25.00 5.91
C ASP A 513 -6.50 24.45 6.16
N SER A 514 -6.40 23.17 6.52
CA SER A 514 -5.13 22.44 6.62
C SER A 514 -4.98 21.42 5.49
N PRO A 515 -3.74 21.06 5.09
CA PRO A 515 -3.52 19.99 4.12
C PRO A 515 -4.17 18.68 4.53
N ILE A 516 -4.64 17.91 3.55
CA ILE A 516 -5.20 16.57 3.75
C ILE A 516 -4.20 15.58 3.17
N ARG A 517 -3.65 14.68 4.00
CA ARG A 517 -2.65 13.66 3.59
C ARG A 517 -1.48 14.26 2.78
N ASP A 518 -0.94 15.38 3.27
CA ASP A 518 0.13 16.17 2.64
C ASP A 518 -0.26 16.92 1.35
N PHE A 519 -1.54 16.89 0.94
CA PHE A 519 -2.00 17.61 -0.25
C PHE A 519 -2.49 19.00 0.10
N GLU A 520 -1.93 19.97 -0.61
CA GLU A 520 -2.52 21.30 -0.70
C GLU A 520 -3.66 21.30 -1.72
N PHE A 521 -4.72 22.03 -1.40
CA PHE A 521 -5.91 22.12 -2.24
C PHE A 521 -6.62 23.46 -2.05
N TRP A 522 -7.43 23.81 -3.03
CA TRP A 522 -8.48 24.82 -2.89
C TRP A 522 -9.81 24.13 -2.62
N ASN A 523 -10.59 24.63 -1.67
CA ASN A 523 -11.86 24.01 -1.28
C ASN A 523 -13.02 24.95 -1.58
N PHE A 524 -13.92 24.49 -2.45
CA PHE A 524 -15.18 25.16 -2.78
C PHE A 524 -16.29 24.51 -1.96
N THR A 525 -16.84 25.25 -0.99
CA THR A 525 -17.89 24.76 -0.11
C THR A 525 -19.24 25.39 -0.45
N TYR A 526 -20.21 24.55 -0.79
CA TYR A 526 -21.60 24.93 -1.05
C TYR A 526 -22.50 24.51 0.12
N SER A 527 -23.21 25.48 0.70
CA SER A 527 -24.16 25.26 1.80
C SER A 527 -25.61 25.20 1.31
N MET A 528 -26.48 24.58 2.09
CA MET A 528 -27.92 24.59 1.82
C MET A 528 -28.60 25.90 2.25
N PRO A 529 -29.68 26.33 1.58
CA PRO A 529 -30.50 27.43 2.05
C PRO A 529 -31.07 27.17 3.46
N THR A 530 -31.19 28.22 4.27
CA THR A 530 -31.78 28.11 5.62
C THR A 530 -33.20 27.54 5.55
N GLY A 531 -33.46 26.50 6.33
CA GLY A 531 -34.76 25.83 6.36
C GLY A 531 -35.08 24.98 5.13
N PHE A 532 -34.07 24.63 4.32
CA PHE A 532 -34.22 23.74 3.17
C PHE A 532 -34.91 22.42 3.56
N VAL A 533 -35.89 22.01 2.74
CA VAL A 533 -36.60 20.73 2.83
C VAL A 533 -36.52 20.04 1.48
N GLY A 534 -36.06 18.79 1.47
CA GLY A 534 -35.86 17.99 0.27
C GLY A 534 -34.52 17.26 0.33
N THR A 535 -34.09 16.72 -0.81
CA THR A 535 -32.77 16.09 -0.94
C THR A 535 -31.76 17.11 -1.44
N PRO A 536 -30.69 17.43 -0.68
CA PRO A 536 -29.60 18.26 -1.16
C PRO A 536 -28.99 17.69 -2.44
N THR A 537 -28.82 18.53 -3.46
CA THR A 537 -28.31 18.15 -4.78
C THR A 537 -27.41 19.25 -5.35
N LEU A 538 -26.27 18.83 -5.89
CA LEU A 538 -25.31 19.66 -6.60
C LEU A 538 -24.93 18.97 -7.92
N THR A 539 -25.00 19.68 -9.03
CA THR A 539 -24.56 19.23 -10.35
C THR A 539 -23.41 20.10 -10.83
N VAL A 540 -22.39 19.46 -11.38
CA VAL A 540 -21.21 20.09 -11.95
C VAL A 540 -21.13 19.69 -13.42
N ASP A 541 -21.30 20.67 -14.31
CA ASP A 541 -21.05 20.55 -15.74
C ASP A 541 -19.62 20.99 -16.06
N LEU A 542 -18.94 20.21 -16.88
CA LEU A 542 -17.49 20.21 -17.06
C LEU A 542 -17.14 20.17 -18.55
N GLU A 543 -16.38 21.17 -19.00
CA GLU A 543 -15.95 21.31 -20.39
C GLU A 543 -14.45 21.64 -20.43
N ILE A 544 -13.66 20.84 -21.17
CA ILE A 544 -12.24 21.12 -21.38
C ILE A 544 -12.10 22.44 -22.15
N SER A 545 -11.26 23.35 -21.62
CA SER A 545 -11.07 24.70 -22.16
C SER A 545 -10.00 24.81 -23.25
#